data_AF-A0A517MF23-F1
#
_entry.id   AF-A0A517MF23-F1
#
_cell.length_a   1.000
_cell.length_b   1.000
_cell.length_c   1.000
_cell.angle_alpha   90.00
_cell.angle_beta   90.00
_cell.angle_gamma   90.00
#
_symmetry.space_group_name_H-M   'P 1'
#
loop_
_entity.id
_entity.type
_entity.pdbx_description
1 polymer ?
#
loop_
_entity_poly.entity_id
_entity_poly.type
_entity_poly.pdbx_seq_one_letter_code
_entity_poly.pdbx_strand_id
1 'polypeptide(L)'
;MARSPERREDLVRDATAMTARAEWQVPGHSEPCVIGFRPTGAASIYFGEQPVLHFTAEGKIKRLFFDDHQWIADSDGLKRRERANNTYRMEGRMVDLDPQWVQEKLTELSEQTNRLLSAILNSTAICSRGTIPESEMVKKIETLRQQAIPLTLDRP
;
A
#
# COMPACT_ATOMS: atom_id res chain seq x y z
N MET A 1 7.62 14.35 -19.89
CA MET A 1 6.74 15.51 -19.61
C MET A 1 6.35 15.47 -18.13
N ALA A 2 6.59 16.59 -17.44
CA ALA A 2 6.25 16.97 -16.06
C ALA A 2 5.95 15.86 -15.03
N ARG A 3 7.01 15.28 -14.43
CA ARG A 3 6.94 14.58 -13.13
C ARG A 3 6.73 15.64 -12.03
N SER A 4 5.47 15.93 -11.71
CA SER A 4 5.10 16.98 -10.74
C SER A 4 5.78 16.74 -9.37
N PRO A 5 6.53 17.72 -8.82
CA PRO A 5 7.19 17.64 -7.51
C PRO A 5 6.20 17.46 -6.34
N GLU A 6 4.96 17.91 -6.53
CA GLU A 6 3.82 17.82 -5.61
C GLU A 6 3.47 16.37 -5.22
N ARG A 7 3.63 15.42 -6.16
CA ARG A 7 3.33 14.00 -5.92
C ARG A 7 4.34 13.34 -4.98
N ARG A 8 5.60 13.77 -5.05
CA ARG A 8 6.62 13.32 -4.09
C ARG A 8 6.35 13.91 -2.72
N GLU A 9 5.87 15.14 -2.61
CA GLU A 9 5.59 15.76 -1.31
C GLU A 9 4.49 15.06 -0.52
N ASP A 10 3.43 14.55 -1.17
CA ASP A 10 2.38 13.80 -0.48
C ASP A 10 2.86 12.39 -0.06
N LEU A 11 3.61 11.70 -0.93
CA LEU A 11 4.23 10.40 -0.63
C LEU A 11 5.28 10.53 0.49
N VAL A 12 6.09 11.59 0.45
CA VAL A 12 7.10 11.93 1.46
C VAL A 12 6.41 12.33 2.76
N ARG A 13 5.37 13.18 2.75
CA ARG A 13 4.60 13.53 3.96
C ARG A 13 3.95 12.30 4.59
N ASP A 14 3.36 11.41 3.80
CA ASP A 14 2.78 10.16 4.29
C ASP A 14 3.85 9.23 4.89
N ALA A 15 5.03 9.15 4.25
CA ALA A 15 6.21 8.45 4.76
C ALA A 15 6.87 9.14 5.97
N THR A 16 6.60 10.43 6.22
CA THR A 16 7.06 11.18 7.40
C THR A 16 6.16 10.95 8.61
N ALA A 17 4.88 10.63 8.39
CA ALA A 17 3.93 10.27 9.45
C ALA A 17 4.10 8.82 9.96
N MET A 18 5.00 8.04 9.35
CA MET A 18 5.27 6.65 9.72
C MET A 18 6.36 6.57 10.77
N THR A 19 5.94 6.32 12.01
CA THR A 19 6.85 6.20 13.16
C THR A 19 7.73 4.95 13.07
N ALA A 20 7.23 3.88 12.43
CA ALA A 20 7.99 2.67 12.16
C ALA A 20 8.02 2.41 10.66
N ARG A 21 9.20 2.37 10.05
CA ARG A 21 9.36 2.00 8.63
C ARG A 21 10.62 1.19 8.43
N ALA A 22 10.59 0.27 7.48
CA ALA A 22 11.77 -0.46 7.04
C ALA A 22 11.73 -0.71 5.53
N GLU A 23 12.91 -0.64 4.92
CA GLU A 23 13.18 -0.91 3.52
C GLU A 23 13.72 -2.34 3.41
N TRP A 24 13.03 -3.16 2.63
CA TRP A 24 13.30 -4.58 2.45
C TRP A 24 13.70 -4.86 1.01
N GLN A 25 14.90 -5.40 0.82
CA GLN A 25 15.32 -5.92 -0.46
C GLN A 25 14.86 -7.37 -0.58
N VAL A 26 13.97 -7.63 -1.54
CA VAL A 26 13.37 -8.96 -1.73
C VAL A 26 14.00 -9.62 -2.94
N PRO A 27 14.48 -10.86 -2.83
CA PRO A 27 15.03 -11.58 -3.97
C PRO A 27 13.96 -11.75 -5.06
N GLY A 28 14.28 -11.30 -6.28
CA GLY A 28 13.37 -11.29 -7.43
C GLY A 28 12.70 -9.94 -7.71
N HIS A 29 12.82 -8.96 -6.81
CA HIS A 29 12.46 -7.57 -7.10
C HIS A 29 13.72 -6.72 -7.30
N SER A 30 13.74 -5.93 -8.38
CA SER A 30 14.84 -5.00 -8.64
C SER A 30 14.82 -3.79 -7.72
N GLU A 31 13.63 -3.37 -7.26
CA GLU A 31 13.45 -2.22 -6.38
C GLU A 31 13.18 -2.66 -4.93
N PRO A 32 13.70 -1.93 -3.93
CA PRO A 32 13.41 -2.21 -2.54
C PRO A 32 11.93 -1.93 -2.22
N CYS A 33 11.35 -2.78 -1.38
CA CYS A 33 9.99 -2.61 -0.88
C CYS A 33 10.04 -1.89 0.47
N VAL A 34 9.31 -0.81 0.64
CA VAL A 34 9.24 -0.08 1.91
C VAL A 34 7.95 -0.43 2.62
N ILE A 35 8.04 -0.92 3.85
CA ILE A 35 6.88 -1.16 4.70
C ILE A 35 6.92 -0.15 5.84
N GLY A 36 5.81 0.55 6.05
CA GLY A 36 5.65 1.52 7.12
C GLY A 36 4.39 1.24 7.94
N PHE A 37 4.51 1.43 9.25
CA PHE A 37 3.43 1.34 10.22
C PHE A 37 3.24 2.70 10.89
N ARG A 38 1.99 3.11 10.97
CA ARG A 38 1.55 4.29 11.72
C ARG A 38 1.35 3.92 13.19
N PRO A 39 1.42 4.90 14.11
CA PRO A 39 1.14 4.66 15.51
C PRO A 39 -0.30 4.20 15.76
N THR A 40 -1.21 4.53 14.84
CA THR A 40 -2.62 4.07 14.85
C THR A 40 -2.81 2.61 14.40
N GLY A 41 -1.73 1.90 14.03
CA GLY A 41 -1.77 0.51 13.57
C GLY A 41 -1.93 0.34 12.06
N ALA A 42 -2.28 1.40 11.33
CA ALA A 42 -2.38 1.36 9.87
C ALA A 42 -1.02 1.08 9.21
N ALA A 43 -0.99 0.10 8.31
CA ALA A 43 0.21 -0.23 7.54
C ALA A 43 0.19 0.42 6.16
N SER A 44 1.35 0.62 5.56
CA SER A 44 1.48 1.00 4.16
C SER A 44 2.70 0.32 3.55
N ILE A 45 2.55 -0.16 2.33
CA ILE A 45 3.56 -0.92 1.61
C ILE A 45 3.80 -0.20 0.29
N TYR A 46 5.06 0.12 0.02
CA TYR A 46 5.52 0.77 -1.19
C TYR A 46 6.40 -0.22 -1.95
N PHE A 47 6.02 -0.55 -3.18
CA PHE A 47 6.82 -1.36 -4.08
C PHE A 47 7.57 -0.43 -5.04
N GLY A 48 8.72 0.11 -4.64
CA GLY A 48 9.45 1.12 -5.42
C GLY A 48 8.65 2.41 -5.57
N GLU A 49 8.52 2.92 -6.81
CA GLU A 49 7.66 4.07 -7.10
C GLU A 49 6.15 3.70 -7.04
N GLN A 50 5.75 2.55 -7.59
CA GLN A 50 4.36 2.04 -7.63
C GLN A 50 4.39 0.51 -7.84
N PRO A 51 3.45 -0.29 -7.27
CA PRO A 51 2.26 0.11 -6.49
C PRO A 51 2.53 0.57 -5.06
N VAL A 52 1.60 1.38 -4.53
CA VAL A 52 1.54 1.74 -3.10
C VAL A 52 0.23 1.23 -2.52
N LEU A 53 0.30 0.46 -1.44
CA LEU A 53 -0.86 -0.08 -0.73
C LEU A 53 -0.96 0.58 0.64
N HIS A 54 -2.14 1.08 1.01
CA HIS A 54 -2.42 1.55 2.35
C HIS A 54 -3.50 0.67 2.98
N PHE A 55 -3.18 0.16 4.16
CA PHE A 55 -4.05 -0.69 4.94
C PHE A 55 -4.60 0.07 6.15
N THR A 56 -5.76 -0.36 6.64
CA THR A 56 -6.27 0.05 7.95
C THR A 56 -5.50 -0.68 9.06
N ALA A 57 -5.77 -0.30 10.32
CA ALA A 57 -5.23 -1.01 11.48
C ALA A 57 -5.77 -2.44 11.63
N GLU A 58 -6.81 -2.79 10.85
CA GLU A 58 -7.42 -4.12 10.80
C GLU A 58 -6.86 -4.95 9.63
N GLY A 59 -5.84 -4.47 8.92
CA GLY A 59 -5.26 -5.18 7.77
C GLY A 59 -6.09 -5.13 6.48
N LYS A 60 -7.18 -4.35 6.44
CA LYS A 60 -8.00 -4.16 5.23
C LYS A 60 -7.40 -3.10 4.30
N ILE A 61 -7.49 -3.28 2.98
CA ILE A 61 -7.10 -2.20 2.06
C ILE A 61 -8.02 -1.00 2.27
N LYS A 62 -7.41 0.16 2.50
CA LYS A 62 -8.10 1.44 2.57
C LYS A 62 -8.03 2.18 1.25
N ARG A 63 -6.83 2.20 0.66
CA ARG A 63 -6.55 2.84 -0.63
C ARG A 63 -5.28 2.25 -1.22
N LEU A 64 -5.20 2.19 -2.54
CA LEU A 64 -4.00 1.82 -3.26
C LEU A 64 -3.71 2.82 -4.38
N PHE A 65 -2.45 2.98 -4.73
CA PHE A 65 -2.00 3.80 -5.83
C PHE A 65 -1.35 2.90 -6.86
N PHE A 66 -1.93 2.86 -8.05
CA PHE A 66 -1.50 1.99 -9.13
C PHE A 66 -1.78 2.66 -10.47
N ASP A 67 -0.82 2.54 -11.39
CA ASP A 67 -0.88 3.11 -12.74
C ASP A 67 -1.18 4.61 -12.76
N ASP A 68 -0.56 5.39 -11.86
CA ASP A 68 -0.82 6.83 -11.69
C ASP A 68 -2.22 7.20 -11.18
N HIS A 69 -3.04 6.21 -10.83
CA HIS A 69 -4.39 6.38 -10.32
C HIS A 69 -4.47 6.06 -8.82
N GLN A 70 -5.30 6.81 -8.10
CA GLN A 70 -5.64 6.52 -6.70
C GLN A 70 -6.95 5.73 -6.66
N TRP A 71 -6.89 4.56 -6.05
CA TRP A 71 -8.00 3.64 -5.88
C TRP A 71 -8.35 3.63 -4.40
N ILE A 72 -9.62 3.83 -4.09
CA ILE A 72 -10.10 3.92 -2.71
C ILE A 72 -11.06 2.76 -2.50
N ALA A 73 -10.82 1.97 -1.45
CA ALA A 73 -11.77 0.96 -1.03
C ALA A 73 -12.93 1.66 -0.33
N ASP A 74 -14.13 1.40 -0.82
CA ASP A 74 -15.41 1.90 -0.35
C ASP A 74 -16.31 0.70 -0.02
N SER A 75 -17.44 0.95 0.64
CA SER A 75 -18.39 -0.10 1.06
C SER A 75 -18.93 -0.95 -0.11
N ASP A 76 -18.88 -0.41 -1.34
CA ASP A 76 -19.42 -1.05 -2.55
C ASP A 76 -18.32 -1.63 -3.47
N GLY A 77 -17.03 -1.48 -3.13
CA GLY A 77 -15.91 -1.96 -3.94
C GLY A 77 -14.73 -1.00 -4.00
N LEU A 78 -13.88 -1.11 -5.03
CA LEU A 78 -12.85 -0.09 -5.28
C LEU A 78 -13.33 0.92 -6.31
N LYS A 79 -13.18 2.19 -5.95
CA LYS A 79 -13.46 3.33 -6.82
C LYS A 79 -12.17 4.02 -7.20
N ARG A 80 -12.04 4.40 -8.46
CA ARG A 80 -10.93 5.19 -8.95
C ARG A 80 -11.22 6.66 -8.73
N ARG A 81 -10.30 7.38 -8.09
CA ARG A 81 -10.39 8.82 -7.97
C ARG A 81 -9.73 9.46 -9.18
N GLU A 82 -10.54 10.02 -10.08
CA GLU A 82 -10.09 10.80 -11.21
C GLU A 82 -10.11 12.30 -10.88
N ARG A 83 -9.08 13.02 -11.31
CA ARG A 83 -9.04 14.49 -11.19
C ARG A 83 -9.84 15.07 -12.35
N ALA A 84 -10.92 15.79 -12.05
CA ALA A 84 -11.56 16.65 -13.02
C ALA A 84 -10.57 17.77 -13.40
N ASN A 85 -10.21 17.84 -14.67
CA ASN A 85 -9.24 18.78 -15.22
C ASN A 85 -9.85 20.21 -15.34
N ASN A 86 -10.49 20.71 -14.28
CA ASN A 86 -11.18 22.00 -14.31
C ASN A 86 -10.71 22.96 -13.20
N THR A 87 -10.33 24.16 -13.64
CA THR A 87 -9.34 25.09 -13.09
C THR A 87 -9.77 25.87 -11.83
N TYR A 88 -10.67 25.37 -10.99
CA TYR A 88 -11.03 26.15 -9.77
C TYR A 88 -11.54 25.36 -8.56
N ARG A 89 -11.85 24.07 -8.71
CA ARG A 89 -12.22 23.20 -7.58
C ARG A 89 -11.78 21.78 -7.86
N MET A 90 -10.96 21.23 -6.97
CA MET A 90 -10.56 19.83 -6.99
C MET A 90 -11.73 18.94 -6.52
N GLU A 91 -12.80 18.86 -7.29
CA GLU A 91 -13.83 17.84 -7.10
C GLU A 91 -13.34 16.57 -7.80
N GLY A 92 -12.64 15.71 -7.03
CA GLY A 92 -12.24 14.40 -7.52
C GLY A 92 -13.48 13.55 -7.75
N ARG A 93 -13.70 13.13 -9.00
CA ARG A 93 -14.82 12.23 -9.33
C ARG A 93 -14.40 10.80 -9.02
N MET A 94 -15.24 10.09 -8.28
CA MET A 94 -15.11 8.64 -8.16
C MET A 94 -15.70 8.00 -9.41
N VAL A 95 -14.91 7.12 -10.02
CA VAL A 95 -15.31 6.34 -11.20
C VAL A 95 -15.31 4.89 -10.79
N ASP A 96 -16.47 4.26 -10.95
CA ASP A 96 -16.65 2.84 -10.75
C ASP A 96 -15.84 2.07 -11.79
N LEU A 97 -15.18 1.03 -11.30
CA LEU A 97 -14.31 0.18 -12.10
C LEU A 97 -15.00 -1.15 -12.32
N ASP A 98 -14.57 -1.86 -13.36
CA ASP A 98 -15.06 -3.21 -13.59
C ASP A 98 -14.74 -4.10 -12.37
N PRO A 99 -15.76 -4.66 -11.70
CA PRO A 99 -15.57 -5.38 -10.45
C PRO A 99 -14.77 -6.66 -10.62
N GLN A 100 -14.83 -7.29 -11.80
CA GLN A 100 -14.05 -8.49 -12.11
C GLN A 100 -12.57 -8.14 -12.26
N TRP A 101 -12.25 -7.11 -13.05
CA TRP A 101 -10.89 -6.61 -13.20
C TRP A 101 -10.29 -6.16 -11.86
N VAL A 102 -11.10 -5.46 -11.04
CA VAL A 102 -10.71 -5.04 -9.68
C VAL A 102 -10.35 -6.26 -8.84
N GLN A 103 -11.18 -7.30 -8.85
CA GLN A 103 -10.95 -8.49 -8.06
C GLN A 103 -9.71 -9.26 -8.53
N GLU A 104 -9.47 -9.35 -9.85
CA GLU A 104 -8.25 -9.92 -10.42
C GLU A 104 -7.01 -9.16 -9.94
N LYS A 105 -7.05 -7.82 -9.97
CA LYS A 105 -5.93 -7.00 -9.51
C LYS A 105 -5.71 -7.02 -8.01
N LEU A 106 -6.78 -7.05 -7.22
CA LEU A 106 -6.66 -7.26 -5.78
C LEU A 106 -6.04 -8.62 -5.48
N THR A 107 -6.38 -9.65 -6.25
CA THR A 107 -5.79 -10.98 -6.10
C THR A 107 -4.30 -10.96 -6.43
N GLU A 108 -3.92 -10.36 -7.56
CA GLU A 108 -2.52 -10.19 -7.96
C GLU A 108 -1.70 -9.43 -6.89
N LEU A 109 -2.24 -8.31 -6.37
CA LEU A 109 -1.60 -7.51 -5.32
C LEU A 109 -1.57 -8.26 -3.97
N SER A 110 -2.60 -9.04 -3.68
CA SER A 110 -2.65 -9.93 -2.50
C SER A 110 -1.55 -10.96 -2.55
N GLU A 111 -1.39 -11.64 -3.69
CA GLU A 111 -0.36 -12.66 -3.88
C GLU A 111 1.04 -12.03 -3.80
N GLN A 112 1.25 -10.88 -4.44
CA GLN A 112 2.50 -10.14 -4.37
C GLN A 112 2.83 -9.71 -2.93
N THR A 113 1.84 -9.20 -2.19
CA THR A 113 2.00 -8.81 -0.79
C THR A 113 2.30 -10.03 0.08
N ASN A 114 1.57 -11.13 -0.08
CA ASN A 114 1.83 -12.36 0.65
C ASN A 114 3.23 -12.90 0.38
N ARG A 115 3.70 -12.85 -0.88
CA ARG A 115 5.05 -13.24 -1.24
C ARG A 115 6.11 -12.37 -0.56
N LEU A 116 5.90 -11.04 -0.52
CA LEU A 116 6.75 -10.10 0.21
C LEU A 116 6.79 -10.43 1.71
N LEU A 117 5.62 -10.55 2.34
CA LEU A 117 5.52 -10.84 3.77
C LEU A 117 6.18 -12.19 4.08
N SER A 118 5.91 -13.22 3.27
CA SER A 118 6.57 -14.53 3.39
C SER A 118 8.08 -14.44 3.22
N ALA A 119 8.62 -13.64 2.29
CA ALA A 119 10.07 -13.47 2.13
C ALA A 119 10.70 -12.81 3.38
N ILE A 120 10.00 -11.87 4.01
CA ILE A 120 10.46 -11.23 5.26
C ILE A 120 10.42 -12.23 6.42
N LEU A 121 9.32 -12.96 6.58
CA LEU A 121 9.16 -13.95 7.66
C LEU A 121 10.12 -15.13 7.52
N ASN A 122 10.43 -15.55 6.31
CA ASN A 122 11.43 -16.59 6.04
C ASN A 122 12.87 -16.06 6.06
N SER A 123 13.09 -14.81 6.51
CA SER A 123 14.42 -14.16 6.55
C SER A 123 15.16 -14.17 5.21
N THR A 124 14.41 -14.20 4.11
CA THR A 124 14.95 -14.19 2.73
C THR A 124 15.06 -12.77 2.19
N ALA A 125 14.25 -11.84 2.70
CA ALA A 125 14.37 -10.42 2.43
C ALA A 125 15.42 -9.80 3.37
N ILE A 126 16.22 -8.89 2.83
CA ILE A 126 17.27 -8.19 3.57
C ILE A 126 16.76 -6.80 3.96
N CYS A 127 16.70 -6.51 5.26
CA CYS A 127 16.41 -5.16 5.73
C CYS A 127 17.59 -4.24 5.43
N SER A 128 17.43 -3.34 4.45
CA SER A 128 18.46 -2.37 4.09
C SER A 128 18.48 -1.17 5.05
N ARG A 129 17.30 -0.77 5.53
CA ARG A 129 17.16 0.38 6.43
C ARG A 129 15.91 0.25 7.27
N GLY A 130 15.97 0.60 8.55
CA GLY A 130 14.82 0.58 9.44
C GLY A 130 14.86 1.70 10.47
N THR A 131 13.71 2.26 10.82
CA THR A 131 13.57 3.19 11.95
C THR A 131 13.43 2.45 13.28
N ILE A 132 12.95 1.20 13.24
CA ILE A 132 12.82 0.31 14.40
C ILE A 132 13.66 -0.96 14.19
N PRO A 133 14.00 -1.69 15.27
CA PRO A 133 14.70 -2.96 15.15
C PRO A 133 13.95 -3.94 14.24
N GLU A 134 14.68 -4.73 13.47
CA GLU A 134 14.12 -5.72 12.55
C GLU A 134 13.15 -6.67 13.27
N SER A 135 13.51 -7.13 14.47
CA SER A 135 12.68 -8.02 15.30
C SER A 135 11.31 -7.42 15.64
N GLU A 136 11.23 -6.12 15.92
CA GLU A 136 9.96 -5.42 16.18
C GLU A 136 9.16 -5.21 14.90
N MET A 137 9.86 -4.96 13.78
CA MET A 137 9.23 -4.83 12.47
C MET A 137 8.60 -6.15 12.03
N VAL A 138 9.31 -7.27 12.21
CA VAL A 138 8.82 -8.62 11.89
C VAL A 138 7.56 -8.95 12.68
N LYS A 139 7.50 -8.65 13.99
CA LYS A 139 6.28 -8.85 14.80
C LYS A 139 5.08 -8.05 14.28
N LYS A 140 5.30 -6.80 13.85
CA LYS A 140 4.25 -5.96 13.25
C LYS A 140 3.78 -6.54 11.91
N ILE A 141 4.72 -7.04 11.11
CA ILE A 141 4.44 -7.70 9.84
C ILE A 141 3.66 -9.01 10.04
N GLU A 142 4.02 -9.82 11.05
CA GLU A 142 3.26 -11.01 11.43
C GLU A 142 1.84 -10.66 11.85
N THR A 143 1.68 -9.62 12.68
CA THR A 143 0.37 -9.12 13.10
C THR A 143 -0.46 -8.70 11.89
N LEU A 144 0.13 -7.93 10.96
CA LEU A 144 -0.53 -7.53 9.73
C LEU A 144 -0.93 -8.73 8.88
N ARG A 145 -0.05 -9.73 8.74
CA ARG A 145 -0.34 -10.96 7.99
C ARG A 145 -1.51 -11.72 8.60
N GLN A 146 -1.58 -11.83 9.93
CA GLN A 146 -2.69 -12.49 10.62
C GLN A 146 -4.02 -11.74 10.41
N GLN A 147 -3.98 -10.41 10.28
CA GLN A 147 -5.15 -9.57 10.06
C GLN A 147 -5.58 -9.47 8.58
N ALA A 148 -4.63 -9.54 7.65
CA ALA A 148 -4.85 -9.38 6.20
C ALA A 148 -5.38 -10.64 5.50
N ILE A 149 -5.61 -11.74 6.25
CA ILE A 149 -6.25 -12.97 5.78
C ILE A 149 -7.76 -12.81 6.03
N PRO A 150 -8.61 -12.33 5.10
CA PRO A 150 -8.43 -12.10 3.67
C PRO A 150 -8.62 -10.61 3.27
N LEU A 151 -8.12 -10.26 2.08
CA LEU A 151 -8.47 -9.05 1.33
C LEU A 151 -9.94 -9.07 0.83
N THR A 152 -10.86 -9.48 1.69
CA THR A 152 -12.30 -9.41 1.47
C THR A 152 -12.75 -7.98 1.72
N LEU A 153 -13.30 -7.35 0.68
CA LEU A 153 -14.15 -6.18 0.82
C LEU A 153 -15.29 -6.57 1.78
N ASP A 154 -15.40 -5.82 2.86
CA ASP A 154 -16.42 -5.99 3.89
C ASP A 154 -17.80 -5.86 3.22
N ARG A 155 -18.50 -6.98 3.07
CA ARG A 155 -19.94 -6.95 2.80
C ARG A 155 -20.63 -6.71 4.16
N PRO A 156 -21.53 -5.73 4.29
CA PRO A 156 -22.29 -5.53 5.52
C PRO A 156 -23.14 -6.75 5.89
#